data_AF-A0A429UJT3-F1
#
_entry.id   AF-A0A429UJT3-F1
#
_cell.length_a   1.000
_cell.length_b   1.000
_cell.length_c   1.000
_cell.angle_alpha   90.00
_cell.angle_beta   90.00
_cell.angle_gamma   90.00
#
_symmetry.space_group_name_H-M   'P 1'
#
loop_
_entity.id
_entity.type
_entity.pdbx_description
1 polymer ?
#
loop_
_entity_poly.entity_id
_entity_poly.type
_entity_poly.pdbx_seq_one_letter_code
_entity_poly.pdbx_strand_id
1 'polypeptide(L)'
;MAMNRGAFDDVPLPTLFPFLSPADVESLRHAARAVDAARVDGDGAEWEWALQHAVFPGTQPWTPIIFGLDVVEHAAGADQLEFQLEVVWTDRGRLAVDAAVNVACWCDTDHATHDVDALRLVVGEENSLAGVFQTGAERVIGWLTESRDADYWRARAGLPARQSC
;
A
#
# COMPACT_ATOMS: atom_id res chain seq x y z
N MET A 1 -9.66 -5.74 -13.41
CA MET A 1 -9.81 -7.03 -12.71
C MET A 1 -10.54 -6.72 -11.42
N ALA A 2 -11.62 -7.42 -11.06
CA ALA A 2 -12.41 -7.02 -9.89
C ALA A 2 -11.66 -7.39 -8.60
N MET A 3 -11.39 -6.39 -7.77
CA MET A 3 -10.94 -6.58 -6.40
C MET A 3 -12.16 -6.48 -5.48
N ASN A 4 -12.17 -7.30 -4.43
CA ASN A 4 -13.12 -7.15 -3.35
C ASN A 4 -12.67 -5.99 -2.48
N ARG A 5 -13.61 -5.35 -1.78
CA ARG A 5 -13.34 -4.19 -0.93
C ARG A 5 -14.11 -4.27 0.38
N GLY A 6 -13.58 -3.69 1.44
CA GLY A 6 -14.23 -3.66 2.74
C GLY A 6 -13.29 -3.25 3.88
N ALA A 7 -13.70 -3.53 5.11
CA ALA A 7 -12.84 -3.37 6.27
C ALA A 7 -11.75 -4.45 6.28
N PHE A 8 -10.65 -4.22 7.00
CA PHE A 8 -9.60 -5.25 7.10
C PHE A 8 -10.12 -6.56 7.70
N ASP A 9 -11.08 -6.50 8.61
CA ASP A 9 -11.68 -7.69 9.24
C ASP A 9 -12.48 -8.54 8.24
N ASP A 10 -12.88 -7.99 7.09
CA ASP A 10 -13.53 -8.72 6.00
C ASP A 10 -12.54 -9.47 5.09
N VAL A 11 -11.23 -9.14 5.17
CA VAL A 11 -10.19 -9.78 4.37
C VAL A 11 -10.10 -11.25 4.78
N PRO A 12 -10.28 -12.21 3.84
CA PRO A 12 -10.27 -13.63 4.14
C PRO A 12 -8.84 -14.16 4.27
N LEU A 13 -8.10 -13.69 5.29
CA LEU A 13 -6.69 -14.02 5.54
C LEU A 13 -6.39 -15.53 5.54
N PRO A 14 -7.22 -16.43 6.13
CA PRO A 14 -6.98 -17.87 6.05
C PRO A 14 -7.08 -18.44 4.63
N THR A 15 -7.83 -17.78 3.74
CA THR A 15 -7.93 -18.16 2.33
C THR A 15 -6.76 -17.62 1.53
N LEU A 16 -6.36 -16.36 1.78
CA LEU A 16 -5.25 -15.71 1.07
C LEU A 16 -3.88 -16.27 1.49
N PHE A 17 -3.73 -16.60 2.78
CA PHE A 17 -2.47 -17.05 3.36
C PHE A 17 -2.68 -18.24 4.31
N PRO A 18 -2.96 -19.44 3.76
CA PRO A 18 -3.27 -20.63 4.57
C PRO A 18 -2.11 -21.13 5.46
N PHE A 19 -0.90 -20.59 5.25
CA PHE A 19 0.30 -20.94 6.02
C PHE A 19 0.50 -20.06 7.26
N LEU A 20 -0.28 -18.99 7.45
CA LEU A 20 -0.16 -18.13 8.63
C LEU A 20 -0.67 -18.81 9.89
N SER A 21 0.04 -18.63 11.00
CA SER A 21 -0.46 -19.03 12.31
C SER A 21 -1.55 -18.06 12.79
N PRO A 22 -2.37 -18.45 13.79
CA PRO A 22 -3.32 -17.51 14.40
C PRO A 22 -2.66 -16.25 14.98
N ALA A 23 -1.42 -16.37 15.48
CA ALA A 23 -0.67 -15.23 16.01
C ALA A 23 -0.24 -14.27 14.89
N ASP A 24 0.17 -14.80 13.73
CA ASP A 24 0.50 -13.97 12.57
C ASP A 24 -0.74 -13.24 12.05
N VAL A 25 -1.88 -13.93 11.93
CA VAL A 25 -3.14 -13.33 11.53
C VAL A 25 -3.53 -12.17 12.45
N GLU A 26 -3.39 -12.36 13.77
CA GLU A 26 -3.70 -11.30 14.73
C GLU A 26 -2.70 -10.13 14.64
N SER A 27 -1.42 -10.41 14.37
CA SER A 27 -0.41 -9.37 14.12
C SER A 27 -0.75 -8.54 12.88
N LEU A 28 -1.15 -9.16 11.77
CA LEU A 28 -1.62 -8.46 10.57
C LEU A 28 -2.82 -7.55 10.90
N ARG A 29 -3.83 -8.07 11.63
CA ARG A 29 -5.00 -7.30 12.04
C ARG A 29 -4.64 -6.13 12.94
N HIS A 30 -3.71 -6.33 13.88
CA HIS A 30 -3.26 -5.26 14.76
C HIS A 30 -2.58 -4.13 13.97
N ALA A 31 -1.68 -4.47 13.04
CA ALA A 31 -1.01 -3.50 12.18
C ALA A 31 -2.02 -2.76 11.28
N ALA A 32 -2.96 -3.47 10.66
CA ALA A 32 -3.99 -2.87 9.83
C ALA A 32 -4.87 -1.88 10.61
N ARG A 33 -5.33 -2.26 11.81
CA ARG A 33 -6.10 -1.36 12.69
C ARG A 33 -5.31 -0.13 13.11
N ALA A 34 -4.00 -0.26 13.29
CA ALA A 34 -3.13 0.89 13.60
C ALA A 34 -3.05 1.86 12.40
N VAL A 35 -2.98 1.34 11.16
CA VAL A 35 -3.05 2.17 9.95
C VAL A 35 -4.42 2.84 9.84
N ASP A 36 -5.52 2.08 10.02
CA ASP A 36 -6.88 2.63 9.99
C ASP A 36 -7.04 3.77 11.01
N ALA A 37 -6.52 3.59 12.23
CA ALA A 37 -6.60 4.59 13.30
C ALA A 37 -5.75 5.86 13.04
N ALA A 38 -4.73 5.78 12.18
CA ALA A 38 -3.92 6.92 11.79
C ALA A 38 -4.57 7.79 10.69
N ARG A 39 -5.68 7.34 10.09
CA ARG A 39 -6.45 8.09 9.10
C ARG A 39 -7.34 9.14 9.80
N VAL A 40 -7.49 10.32 9.21
CA VAL A 40 -8.30 11.41 9.80
C VAL A 40 -9.75 11.36 9.32
N ASP A 41 -10.00 10.87 8.10
CA ASP A 41 -11.34 10.76 7.53
C ASP A 41 -11.66 9.30 7.17
N GLY A 42 -12.69 8.76 7.84
CA GLY A 42 -13.07 7.35 7.79
C GLY A 42 -13.82 6.88 6.53
N ASP A 43 -14.04 7.76 5.54
CA ASP A 43 -14.94 7.47 4.40
C ASP A 43 -14.22 7.14 3.07
N GLY A 44 -12.88 7.18 3.01
CA GLY A 44 -12.16 7.18 1.71
C GLY A 44 -11.44 5.89 1.31
N ALA A 45 -10.79 5.21 2.25
CA ALA A 45 -9.84 4.14 1.93
C ALA A 45 -10.33 2.78 2.44
N GLU A 46 -10.80 1.95 1.51
CA GLU A 46 -11.17 0.56 1.76
C GLU A 46 -9.94 -0.33 1.55
N TRP A 47 -9.85 -1.40 2.35
CA TRP A 47 -8.90 -2.46 2.04
C TRP A 47 -9.39 -3.22 0.82
N GLU A 48 -8.50 -3.48 -0.13
CA GLU A 48 -8.81 -4.24 -1.34
C GLU A 48 -8.13 -5.60 -1.33
N TRP A 49 -8.76 -6.62 -1.89
CA TRP A 49 -8.13 -7.94 -2.04
C TRP A 49 -8.62 -8.74 -3.26
N ALA A 50 -7.73 -9.60 -3.75
CA ALA A 50 -7.94 -10.45 -4.91
C ALA A 50 -7.79 -11.93 -4.53
N LEU A 51 -8.91 -12.64 -4.38
CA LEU A 51 -8.91 -14.08 -4.07
C LEU A 51 -8.14 -14.91 -5.10
N GLN A 52 -8.20 -14.50 -6.36
CA GLN A 52 -7.49 -15.13 -7.45
C GLN A 52 -5.95 -14.99 -7.36
N HIS A 53 -5.45 -14.11 -6.48
CA HIS A 53 -4.02 -13.96 -6.19
C HIS A 53 -3.59 -14.65 -4.89
N ALA A 54 -4.46 -15.44 -4.25
CA ALA A 54 -4.07 -16.31 -3.14
C ALA A 54 -2.97 -17.33 -3.55
N VAL A 55 -2.86 -17.61 -4.85
CA VAL A 55 -1.79 -18.42 -5.45
C VAL A 55 -1.00 -17.56 -6.43
N PHE A 56 0.32 -17.76 -6.47
CA PHE A 56 1.19 -17.05 -7.40
C PHE A 56 0.74 -17.28 -8.85
N PRO A 57 0.35 -16.22 -9.59
CA PRO A 57 -0.19 -16.35 -10.95
C PRO A 57 0.90 -16.51 -12.03
N GLY A 58 2.16 -16.74 -11.63
CA GLY A 58 3.32 -16.68 -12.51
C GLY A 58 3.78 -15.25 -12.78
N THR A 59 4.79 -15.11 -13.63
CA THR A 59 5.27 -13.79 -14.06
C THR A 59 4.20 -13.08 -14.88
N GLN A 60 3.84 -11.87 -14.45
CA GLN A 60 2.85 -11.01 -15.11
C GLN A 60 3.53 -9.72 -15.57
N PRO A 61 2.99 -9.01 -16.59
CA PRO A 61 3.50 -7.69 -16.97
C PRO A 61 3.15 -6.59 -15.95
N TRP A 62 2.42 -6.93 -14.88
CA TRP A 62 2.02 -6.07 -13.77
C TRP A 62 2.25 -6.83 -12.46
N THR A 63 2.38 -6.10 -11.34
CA THR A 63 2.60 -6.69 -10.02
C THR A 63 1.30 -7.25 -9.45
N PRO A 64 1.19 -8.57 -9.18
CA PRO A 64 -0.04 -9.14 -8.64
C PRO A 64 -0.24 -8.78 -7.16
N ILE A 65 -1.19 -7.89 -6.90
CA ILE A 65 -1.58 -7.43 -5.56
C ILE A 65 -2.53 -8.45 -4.94
N ILE A 66 -2.18 -8.99 -3.78
CA ILE A 66 -3.00 -9.97 -3.06
C ILE A 66 -4.03 -9.24 -2.21
N PHE A 67 -3.57 -8.31 -1.38
CA PHE A 67 -4.41 -7.35 -0.70
C PHE A 67 -3.60 -6.09 -0.37
N GLY A 68 -4.29 -4.98 -0.13
CA GLY A 68 -3.66 -3.75 0.23
C GLY A 68 -4.64 -2.64 0.52
N LEU A 69 -4.10 -1.44 0.62
CA LEU A 69 -4.81 -0.22 0.95
C LEU A 69 -4.10 0.95 0.29
N ASP A 70 -4.88 1.82 -0.35
CA ASP A 70 -4.45 3.14 -0.78
C ASP A 70 -5.23 4.21 -0.02
N VAL A 71 -4.52 5.02 0.77
CA VAL A 71 -5.10 6.21 1.40
C VAL A 71 -4.92 7.38 0.47
N VAL A 72 -6.00 7.76 -0.22
CA VAL A 72 -5.99 8.85 -1.18
C VAL A 72 -6.41 10.15 -0.53
N GLU A 73 -5.52 11.13 -0.53
CA GLU A 73 -5.80 12.51 -0.12
C GLU A 73 -6.08 13.36 -1.37
N HIS A 74 -7.34 13.77 -1.54
CA HIS A 74 -7.75 14.65 -2.61
C HIS A 74 -7.82 16.10 -2.11
N ALA A 75 -6.88 16.95 -2.51
CA ALA A 75 -7.08 18.38 -2.41
C ALA A 75 -7.71 18.92 -3.71
N ALA A 76 -8.74 19.75 -3.59
CA ALA A 76 -9.40 20.37 -4.72
C ALA A 76 -8.38 21.17 -5.57
N GLY A 77 -8.15 20.74 -6.81
CA GLY A 77 -7.19 21.38 -7.72
C GLY A 77 -5.72 21.03 -7.45
N ALA A 78 -5.43 19.98 -6.68
CA ALA A 78 -4.08 19.47 -6.44
C ALA A 78 -3.85 18.10 -7.09
N ASP A 79 -2.58 17.73 -7.23
CA ASP A 79 -2.18 16.36 -7.56
C ASP A 79 -2.68 15.39 -6.47
N GLN A 80 -3.12 14.22 -6.89
CA GLN A 80 -3.50 13.12 -6.01
C GLN A 80 -2.28 12.67 -5.19
N LEU A 81 -2.41 12.67 -3.87
CA LEU A 81 -1.44 12.09 -2.95
C LEU A 81 -2.00 10.78 -2.43
N GLU A 82 -1.20 9.72 -2.49
CA GLU A 82 -1.58 8.39 -2.05
C GLU A 82 -0.55 7.86 -1.05
N PHE A 83 -1.04 7.21 -0.01
CA PHE A 83 -0.22 6.39 0.88
C PHE A 83 -0.62 4.94 0.71
N GLN A 84 0.28 4.16 0.13
CA GLN A 84 0.05 2.78 -0.27
C GLN A 84 0.65 1.80 0.75
N LEU A 85 -0.07 0.72 1.02
CA LEU A 85 0.42 -0.47 1.72
C LEU A 85 -0.15 -1.72 1.07
N GLU A 86 0.69 -2.55 0.47
CA GLU A 86 0.27 -3.74 -0.28
C GLU A 86 1.07 -4.97 0.07
N VAL A 87 0.39 -6.12 0.05
CA VAL A 87 1.03 -7.44 -0.03
C VAL A 87 0.92 -7.93 -1.47
N VAL A 88 2.06 -8.18 -2.08
CA VAL A 88 2.17 -8.52 -3.50
C VAL A 88 2.98 -9.80 -3.73
N TRP A 89 2.85 -10.35 -4.93
CA TRP A 89 3.81 -11.32 -5.45
C TRP A 89 5.02 -10.63 -6.10
N THR A 90 6.22 -11.14 -5.82
CA THR A 90 7.42 -10.90 -6.63
C THR A 90 7.38 -11.71 -7.93
N ASP A 91 8.20 -11.31 -8.91
CA ASP A 91 8.42 -12.04 -10.17
C ASP A 91 8.89 -13.50 -9.98
N ARG A 92 9.48 -13.80 -8.82
CA ARG A 92 9.98 -15.13 -8.41
C ARG A 92 9.03 -15.90 -7.51
N GLY A 93 7.77 -15.45 -7.34
CA GLY A 93 6.78 -16.17 -6.55
C GLY A 93 7.01 -16.15 -5.05
N ARG A 94 7.76 -15.17 -4.54
CA ARG A 94 7.80 -14.83 -3.10
C ARG A 94 6.84 -13.70 -2.79
N LEU A 95 6.34 -13.65 -1.57
CA LEU A 95 5.56 -12.52 -1.08
C LEU A 95 6.48 -11.31 -0.81
N ALA A 96 5.96 -10.12 -1.00
CA ALA A 96 6.58 -8.88 -0.57
C ALA A 96 5.52 -7.95 0.01
N VAL A 97 5.97 -7.05 0.88
CA VAL A 97 5.21 -5.88 1.30
C VAL A 97 5.80 -4.66 0.61
N ASP A 98 4.96 -3.95 -0.11
CA ASP A 98 5.26 -2.65 -0.68
C ASP A 98 4.55 -1.58 0.13
N ALA A 99 5.26 -0.51 0.46
CA ALA A 99 4.68 0.70 1.01
C ALA A 99 5.27 1.89 0.25
N ALA A 100 4.44 2.85 -0.12
CA ALA A 100 4.89 4.03 -0.84
C ALA A 100 4.09 5.28 -0.49
N VAL A 101 4.72 6.45 -0.65
CA VAL A 101 4.03 7.71 -0.88
C VAL A 101 4.05 7.98 -2.37
N ASN A 102 2.87 7.99 -2.98
CA ASN A 102 2.72 8.25 -4.41
C ASN A 102 2.15 9.66 -4.60
N VAL A 103 2.74 10.43 -5.52
CA VAL A 103 2.19 11.73 -5.91
C VAL A 103 1.92 11.71 -7.41
N ALA A 104 0.69 12.02 -7.80
CA ALA A 104 0.36 12.22 -9.20
C ALA A 104 1.21 13.34 -9.79
N CYS A 105 1.70 13.14 -11.01
CA CYS A 105 2.53 14.13 -11.67
C CYS A 105 2.09 14.29 -13.12
N TRP A 106 1.96 15.54 -13.55
CA TRP A 106 1.63 15.90 -14.93
C TRP A 106 2.89 16.25 -15.74
N CYS A 107 3.98 15.52 -15.53
CA CYS A 107 5.21 15.76 -16.31
C CYS A 107 5.09 15.19 -17.73
N ASP A 108 5.70 15.85 -18.72
CA ASP A 108 5.61 15.47 -20.14
C ASP A 108 6.12 14.05 -20.45
N THR A 109 6.84 13.42 -19.52
CA THR A 109 7.52 12.13 -19.74
C THR A 109 6.83 10.95 -19.04
N ASP A 110 5.92 11.18 -18.08
CA ASP A 110 5.23 10.09 -17.40
C ASP A 110 3.89 10.58 -16.82
N HIS A 111 2.78 10.07 -17.35
CA HIS A 111 1.41 10.41 -16.97
C HIS A 111 0.92 9.59 -15.76
N ALA A 112 1.84 9.21 -14.88
CA ALA A 112 1.61 8.28 -13.77
C ALA A 112 1.93 8.93 -12.40
N THR A 113 1.62 8.18 -11.35
CA THR A 113 2.04 8.49 -9.98
C THR A 113 3.55 8.21 -9.82
N HIS A 114 4.26 9.08 -9.09
CA HIS A 114 5.65 8.86 -8.71
C HIS A 114 5.75 8.42 -7.26
N ASP A 115 6.52 7.36 -7.02
CA ASP A 115 6.93 6.95 -5.69
C ASP A 115 7.97 7.93 -5.16
N VAL A 116 7.56 8.80 -4.23
CA VAL A 116 8.40 9.82 -3.60
C VAL A 116 9.27 9.22 -2.49
N ASP A 117 8.73 8.26 -1.76
CA ASP A 117 9.39 7.51 -0.70
C ASP A 117 8.78 6.12 -0.71
N ALA A 118 9.60 5.08 -0.92
CA ALA A 118 9.12 3.72 -1.10
C ALA A 118 9.96 2.71 -0.31
N LEU A 119 9.27 1.68 0.17
CA LEU A 119 9.83 0.56 0.91
C LEU A 119 9.29 -0.73 0.30
N ARG A 120 10.21 -1.62 -0.11
CA ARG A 120 9.88 -3.00 -0.50
C ARG A 120 10.58 -3.98 0.41
N LEU A 121 9.81 -4.84 1.07
CA LEU A 121 10.31 -5.89 1.96
C LEU A 121 9.87 -7.27 1.46
N VAL A 122 10.82 -8.09 1.03
CA VAL A 122 10.54 -9.45 0.53
C VAL A 122 10.54 -10.45 1.69
N VAL A 123 9.47 -11.25 1.79
CA VAL A 123 9.35 -12.34 2.76
C VAL A 123 10.37 -13.43 2.45
N GLY A 124 11.05 -13.91 3.49
CA GLY A 124 12.13 -14.89 3.37
C GLY A 124 12.36 -15.66 4.67
N GLU A 125 13.51 -16.33 4.78
CA GLU A 125 13.83 -17.16 5.95
C GLU A 125 13.97 -16.33 7.24
N GLU A 126 14.46 -15.10 7.13
CA GLU A 126 14.74 -14.23 8.28
C GLU A 126 13.56 -13.32 8.64
N ASN A 127 12.61 -13.12 7.73
CA ASN A 127 11.51 -12.15 7.89
C ASN A 127 10.17 -12.79 7.51
N SER A 128 9.25 -12.86 8.48
CA SER A 128 7.88 -13.35 8.26
C SER A 128 7.00 -12.29 7.58
N LEU A 129 5.91 -12.73 6.94
CA LEU A 129 4.92 -11.82 6.36
C LEU A 129 4.37 -10.83 7.40
N ALA A 130 4.04 -11.32 8.60
CA ALA A 130 3.55 -10.48 9.69
C ALA A 130 4.56 -9.39 10.08
N GLY A 131 5.84 -9.76 10.21
CA GLY A 131 6.90 -8.81 10.54
C GLY A 131 7.09 -7.74 9.46
N VAL A 132 7.19 -8.13 8.19
CA VAL A 132 7.37 -7.15 7.10
C VAL A 132 6.13 -6.27 6.91
N PHE A 133 4.93 -6.81 7.13
CA PHE A 133 3.69 -6.06 7.05
C PHE A 133 3.60 -5.02 8.18
N GLN A 134 4.00 -5.40 9.39
CA GLN A 134 4.10 -4.45 10.50
C GLN A 134 5.08 -3.31 10.19
N THR A 135 6.26 -3.60 9.64
CA THR A 135 7.21 -2.55 9.25
C THR A 135 6.66 -1.63 8.16
N GLY A 136 5.96 -2.19 7.16
CA GLY A 136 5.26 -1.39 6.15
C GLY A 136 4.17 -0.50 6.74
N ALA A 137 3.36 -1.04 7.65
CA ALA A 137 2.32 -0.29 8.37
C ALA A 137 2.91 0.85 9.20
N GLU A 138 3.98 0.60 9.96
CA GLU A 138 4.70 1.64 10.73
C GLU A 138 5.22 2.75 9.82
N ARG A 139 5.71 2.40 8.62
CA ARG A 139 6.17 3.37 7.63
C ARG A 139 5.04 4.26 7.12
N VAL A 140 3.91 3.66 6.76
CA VAL A 140 2.71 4.39 6.31
C VAL A 140 2.13 5.28 7.39
N ILE A 141 2.04 4.79 8.63
CA ILE A 141 1.62 5.60 9.79
C ILE A 141 2.54 6.81 9.94
N GLY A 142 3.86 6.61 9.84
CA GLY A 142 4.83 7.70 9.87
C GLY A 142 4.54 8.77 8.82
N TRP A 143 4.32 8.37 7.56
CA TRP A 143 3.98 9.29 6.48
C TRP A 143 2.65 10.03 6.69
N LEU A 144 1.60 9.31 7.11
CA LEU A 144 0.28 9.88 7.41
C LEU A 144 0.33 10.95 8.53
N THR A 145 1.27 10.80 9.47
CA THR A 145 1.50 11.77 10.55
C THR A 145 2.44 12.91 10.15
N GLU A 146 3.26 12.71 9.12
CA GLU A 146 4.28 13.68 8.70
C GLU A 146 3.67 14.83 7.88
N SER A 147 2.96 14.51 6.79
CA SER A 147 2.29 15.52 5.97
C SER A 147 1.26 14.89 5.04
N ARG A 148 0.12 15.56 4.86
CA ARG A 148 -0.93 15.24 3.87
C ARG A 148 -0.95 16.20 2.69
N ASP A 149 0.07 17.03 2.57
CA ASP A 149 0.22 17.99 1.48
C ASP A 149 1.05 17.36 0.36
N ALA A 150 0.47 17.25 -0.84
CA ALA A 150 1.17 16.77 -2.02
C ALA A 150 2.43 17.61 -2.31
N ASP A 151 2.39 18.94 -2.10
CA ASP A 151 3.56 19.81 -2.38
C ASP A 151 4.73 19.54 -1.45
N TYR A 152 4.44 19.18 -0.19
CA TYR A 152 5.48 18.76 0.75
C TYR A 152 6.25 17.55 0.21
N TRP A 153 5.52 16.53 -0.26
CA TRP A 153 6.11 15.31 -0.80
C TRP A 153 6.82 15.56 -2.14
N ARG A 154 6.26 16.39 -3.02
CA ARG A 154 6.92 16.83 -4.26
C ARG A 154 8.25 17.51 -3.98
N ALA A 155 8.26 18.48 -3.06
CA ALA A 155 9.46 19.22 -2.70
C ALA A 155 10.54 18.28 -2.11
N ARG A 156 10.13 17.31 -1.30
CA ARG A 156 11.03 16.31 -0.72
C ARG A 156 11.67 15.40 -1.77
N ALA A 157 10.94 15.00 -2.81
CA ALA A 157 11.49 14.24 -3.93
C ALA A 157 12.19 15.10 -5.00
N GLY A 158 12.20 16.43 -4.87
CA GLY A 158 12.72 17.32 -5.90
C GLY A 158 11.91 17.31 -7.20
N LEU A 159 10.63 16.95 -7.13
CA LEU A 159 9.72 16.98 -8.27
C LEU A 159 9.37 18.44 -8.63
N PRO A 160 9.06 18.74 -9.91
CA PRO A 160 8.64 20.08 -10.32
C PRO A 160 7.45 20.59 -9.49
N ALA A 161 7.31 21.90 -9.34
CA ALA A 161 6.07 22.48 -8.82
C ALA A 161 4.90 22.13 -9.76
N ARG A 162 3.68 22.15 -9.23
CA ARG A 162 2.47 21.90 -10.03
C ARG A 162 2.46 22.83 -11.24
N GLN A 163 2.02 22.32 -12.39
CA GLN A 163 1.61 23.21 -13.47
C GLN A 163 0.27 23.83 -13.05
N SER A 164 0.21 25.15 -12.98
CA SER A 164 -1.05 25.87 -12.84
C SER A 164 -1.89 25.64 -14.10
N CYS A 165 -3.08 25.05 -13.94
CA CYS A 165 -4.11 25.03 -14.98
C CYS A 165 -4.48 26.46 -15.43
#